data_AF-A0A1M7BLV3-F1
#
_entry.id   AF-A0A1M7BLV3-F1
#
_cell.length_a   1.000
_cell.length_b   1.000
_cell.length_c   1.000
_cell.angle_alpha   90.00
_cell.angle_beta   90.00
_cell.angle_gamma   90.00
#
_symmetry.space_group_name_H-M   'P 1'
#
loop_
_entity.id
_entity.type
_entity.pdbx_description
1 polymer ?
#
loop_
_entity_poly.entity_id
_entity_poly.type
_entity_poly.pdbx_seq_one_letter_code
_entity_poly.pdbx_strand_id
1 'polypeptide(L)'
;MTDFTINSMHIIDAAPSLSGTRVLASYDLTIVGITMKGCIITESPDGIASARGLLGKTNKGDKISAQFTDPTLARAITRKAVEAYNALTGRDVNDE
;
A
#
# COMPACT_ATOMS: atom_id res chain seq x y z
N MET A 1 -13.49 -2.31 -16.51
CA MET A 1 -13.34 -1.62 -15.22
C MET A 1 -12.98 -2.69 -14.21
N THR A 2 -11.74 -2.73 -13.74
CA THR A 2 -11.28 -3.80 -12.84
C THR A 2 -11.91 -3.56 -11.48
N ASP A 3 -12.72 -4.50 -11.00
CA ASP A 3 -13.38 -4.38 -9.71
C ASP A 3 -12.38 -4.71 -8.60
N PHE A 4 -12.04 -3.71 -7.79
CA PHE A 4 -11.18 -3.87 -6.62
C PHE A 4 -11.67 -3.06 -5.42
N THR A 5 -11.52 -3.65 -4.23
CA THR A 5 -12.00 -3.08 -2.97
C THR A 5 -10.93 -3.17 -1.89
N ILE A 6 -10.75 -2.05 -1.17
CA ILE A 6 -9.95 -2.01 0.05
C ILE A 6 -10.89 -2.36 1.21
N ASN A 7 -10.67 -3.50 1.84
CA ASN A 7 -11.61 -4.05 2.83
C ASN A 7 -11.33 -3.54 4.25
N SER A 8 -10.06 -3.35 4.58
CA SER A 8 -9.59 -2.96 5.90
C SER A 8 -8.34 -2.10 5.74
N MET A 9 -8.15 -1.13 6.64
CA MET A 9 -6.95 -0.33 6.70
C MET A 9 -6.53 -0.14 8.16
N HIS A 10 -5.26 -0.39 8.43
CA HIS A 10 -4.62 -0.19 9.71
C HIS A 10 -3.50 0.84 9.55
N ILE A 11 -3.66 1.98 10.23
CA ILE A 11 -2.70 3.08 10.19
C ILE A 11 -1.46 2.69 11.00
N ILE A 12 -0.29 2.86 10.39
CA ILE A 12 1.01 2.56 11.02
C ILE A 12 1.77 3.86 11.28
N ASP A 13 1.85 4.72 10.26
CA ASP A 13 2.58 5.98 10.25
C ASP A 13 3.98 5.89 10.88
N ALA A 14 4.78 4.96 10.33
CA ALA A 14 6.10 4.67 10.85
C ALA A 14 7.09 5.82 10.59
N ALA A 15 8.06 5.96 11.50
CA ALA A 15 9.21 6.81 11.26
C ALA A 15 9.95 6.41 9.96
N PRO A 16 10.56 7.37 9.25
CA PRO A 16 11.30 7.08 8.02
C PRO A 16 12.45 6.11 8.27
N SER A 17 12.64 5.19 7.33
CA SER A 17 13.79 4.28 7.31
C SER A 17 15.08 5.01 6.99
N LEU A 18 16.22 4.30 7.01
CA LEU A 18 17.51 4.83 6.58
C LEU A 18 17.51 5.36 5.13
N SER A 19 16.62 4.82 4.28
CA SER A 19 16.45 5.30 2.90
C SER A 19 15.41 6.43 2.79
N GLY A 20 14.87 6.93 3.90
CA GLY A 20 13.85 7.97 3.97
C GLY A 20 12.43 7.49 3.67
N THR A 21 12.23 6.21 3.34
CA THR A 21 10.89 5.65 3.07
C THR A 21 10.11 5.42 4.36
N ARG A 22 8.84 5.80 4.39
CA ARG A 22 7.92 5.58 5.53
C ARG A 22 6.87 4.55 5.16
N VAL A 23 6.44 3.76 6.15
CA VAL A 23 5.27 2.89 6.01
C VAL A 23 4.08 3.60 6.62
N LEU A 24 3.10 3.97 5.80
CA LEU A 24 1.96 4.76 6.23
C LEU A 24 0.84 3.89 6.82
N ALA A 25 0.49 2.80 6.13
CA ALA A 25 -0.58 1.91 6.54
C ALA A 25 -0.41 0.51 5.94
N SER A 26 -1.08 -0.46 6.55
CA SER A 26 -1.34 -1.77 5.94
C SER A 26 -2.82 -1.91 5.61
N TYR A 27 -3.17 -2.61 4.54
CA TYR A 27 -4.54 -2.79 4.11
C TYR A 27 -4.75 -4.13 3.42
N ASP A 28 -6.00 -4.59 3.38
CA ASP A 28 -6.41 -5.78 2.63
C ASP A 28 -7.10 -5.36 1.33
N LEU A 29 -6.75 -6.02 0.23
CA LEU A 29 -7.23 -5.72 -1.12
C LEU A 29 -7.90 -6.93 -1.73
N THR A 30 -9.14 -6.77 -2.21
CA THR A 30 -9.81 -7.77 -3.04
C THR A 30 -9.81 -7.34 -4.50
N ILE A 31 -9.37 -8.20 -5.42
CA ILE A 31 -9.38 -8.00 -6.87
C ILE A 31 -9.92 -9.28 -7.51
N VAL A 32 -11.02 -9.21 -8.27
CA VAL A 32 -11.58 -10.35 -9.02
C VAL A 32 -11.71 -11.62 -8.14
N GLY A 33 -12.26 -11.46 -6.92
CA GLY A 33 -12.45 -12.55 -5.97
C GLY A 33 -11.19 -13.02 -5.22
N ILE A 34 -10.00 -12.54 -5.58
CA ILE A 34 -8.75 -12.82 -4.87
C ILE A 34 -8.57 -11.79 -3.78
N THR A 35 -8.35 -12.22 -2.54
CA THR A 35 -8.03 -11.32 -1.42
C THR A 35 -6.55 -11.42 -1.06
N MET A 36 -5.87 -10.28 -1.14
CA MET A 36 -4.49 -10.12 -0.68
C MET A 36 -4.52 -9.41 0.67
N LYS A 37 -3.94 -10.05 1.68
CA LYS A 37 -3.88 -9.52 3.03
C LYS A 37 -2.52 -8.88 3.32
N GLY A 38 -2.52 -7.75 4.02
CA GLY A 38 -1.28 -7.07 4.39
C GLY A 38 -0.53 -6.44 3.22
N CYS A 39 -1.26 -5.87 2.25
CA CYS A 39 -0.69 -4.86 1.36
C CYS A 39 -0.28 -3.63 2.18
N ILE A 40 0.64 -2.81 1.66
CA ILE A 40 1.14 -1.64 2.40
C ILE A 40 1.16 -0.40 1.53
N ILE A 41 0.97 0.75 2.17
CA ILE A 41 1.21 2.07 1.57
C ILE A 41 2.56 2.57 2.10
N THR A 42 3.43 2.96 1.19
CA THR A 42 4.72 3.57 1.54
C THR A 42 4.84 4.97 0.97
N GLU A 43 5.40 5.89 1.73
CA GLU A 43 5.77 7.24 1.28
C GLU A 43 7.28 7.27 0.97
N SER A 44 7.65 7.71 -0.22
CA SER A 44 9.05 7.92 -0.60
C SER A 44 9.63 9.17 0.10
N PRO A 45 10.96 9.35 0.09
CA PRO A 45 11.57 10.58 0.60
C PRO A 45 11.08 11.86 -0.08
N ASP A 46 10.61 11.74 -1.33
CA ASP A 46 10.07 12.83 -2.12
C ASP A 46 8.59 13.14 -1.77
N GLY A 47 8.02 12.44 -0.79
CA GLY A 47 6.64 12.64 -0.33
C GLY A 47 5.58 12.00 -1.23
N ILE A 48 5.98 11.04 -2.09
CA ILE A 48 5.05 10.34 -2.98
C ILE A 48 4.65 9.00 -2.36
N ALA A 49 3.35 8.80 -2.20
CA ALA A 49 2.80 7.52 -1.74
C ALA A 49 2.68 6.51 -2.88
N SER A 50 2.94 5.25 -2.54
CA SER A 50 2.76 4.12 -3.45
C SER A 50 2.15 2.93 -2.72
N ALA A 51 1.14 2.33 -3.33
CA ALA A 51 0.62 1.04 -2.90
C ALA A 51 1.58 -0.09 -3.32
N ARG A 52 1.86 -0.99 -2.38
CA ARG A 52 2.63 -2.21 -2.62
C ARG A 52 1.78 -3.42 -2.29
N GLY A 53 1.97 -4.48 -3.09
CA GLY A 53 1.40 -5.78 -2.78
C GLY A 53 2.00 -6.37 -1.50
N LEU A 54 1.64 -7.63 -1.23
CA LEU A 54 2.09 -8.36 -0.05
C LEU A 54 3.62 -8.33 0.04
N LEU A 55 4.14 -7.96 1.20
CA LEU A 55 5.57 -7.95 1.50
C LEU A 55 5.78 -8.67 2.83
N GLY A 56 6.64 -9.69 2.83
CA GLY A 56 6.89 -10.49 4.03
C GLY A 56 8.19 -11.26 3.97
N LYS A 57 8.45 -12.01 5.04
CA LYS A 57 9.55 -12.96 5.12
C LYS A 57 9.06 -14.27 5.72
N THR A 58 9.60 -15.40 5.28
CA THR A 58 9.39 -16.69 5.94
C THR A 58 10.09 -16.70 7.31
N ASN A 59 9.76 -17.67 8.16
CA ASN A 59 10.48 -17.91 9.42
C ASN A 59 11.97 -18.20 9.20
N LYS A 60 12.36 -18.60 7.99
CA LYS A 60 13.75 -18.84 7.59
C LYS A 60 14.42 -17.60 6.97
N GLY A 61 13.67 -16.51 6.79
CA GLY A 61 14.16 -15.24 6.26
C GLY A 61 13.96 -15.04 4.76
N ASP A 62 13.37 -16.01 4.05
CA ASP A 62 13.12 -15.88 2.60
C ASP A 62 12.12 -14.77 2.32
N LYS A 63 12.44 -13.88 1.39
CA LYS A 63 11.57 -12.76 1.05
C LYS A 63 10.36 -13.24 0.23
N ILE A 64 9.17 -12.85 0.66
CA ILE A 64 7.92 -13.02 -0.08
C ILE A 64 7.49 -11.64 -0.56
N SER A 65 7.21 -11.50 -1.85
CA SER A 65 6.68 -10.26 -2.40
C SER A 65 5.70 -10.50 -3.55
N ALA A 66 4.63 -9.71 -3.58
CA ALA A 66 3.74 -9.55 -4.72
C ALA A 66 3.79 -8.10 -5.22
N GLN A 67 3.67 -7.91 -6.53
CA GLN A 67 3.70 -6.59 -7.17
C GLN A 67 2.58 -6.47 -8.19
N PHE A 68 2.04 -5.26 -8.33
CA PHE A 68 1.13 -4.91 -9.41
C PHE A 68 1.96 -4.59 -10.66
N THR A 69 1.91 -5.44 -11.67
CA THR A 69 2.71 -5.26 -12.90
C THR A 69 2.03 -4.37 -13.93
N ASP A 70 0.70 -4.28 -13.90
CA ASP A 70 -0.06 -3.31 -14.70
C ASP A 70 0.01 -1.92 -14.04
N PRO A 71 0.65 -0.92 -14.68
CA PRO A 71 0.77 0.43 -14.13
C PRO A 71 -0.59 1.10 -13.91
N THR A 72 -1.58 0.79 -14.75
CA THR A 72 -2.92 1.38 -14.66
C THR A 72 -3.62 0.90 -13.40
N LEU A 73 -3.54 -0.40 -13.13
CA LEU A 73 -4.07 -1.00 -11.92
C LEU A 73 -3.31 -0.51 -10.68
N ALA A 74 -1.99 -0.44 -10.74
CA ALA A 74 -1.15 0.03 -9.64
C ALA A 74 -1.50 1.47 -9.22
N ARG A 75 -1.68 2.38 -10.19
CA ARG A 75 -2.11 3.77 -9.94
C ARG A 75 -3.51 3.83 -9.34
N ALA A 76 -4.46 3.09 -9.91
CA ALA A 76 -5.84 3.08 -9.43
C ALA A 76 -5.95 2.56 -7.97
N ILE A 77 -5.17 1.52 -7.63
CA ILE A 77 -5.08 1.00 -6.26
C ILE A 77 -4.41 2.03 -5.35
N THR A 78 -3.30 2.63 -5.79
CA THR A 78 -2.57 3.64 -5.00
C THR A 78 -3.48 4.79 -4.64
N ARG A 79 -4.17 5.38 -5.63
CA ARG A 79 -5.10 6.48 -5.40
C ARG A 79 -6.17 6.14 -4.37
N LYS A 80 -6.86 5.01 -4.55
CA LYS A 80 -7.92 4.58 -3.62
C LYS A 80 -7.38 4.32 -2.20
N ALA A 81 -6.16 3.79 -2.09
CA ALA A 81 -5.51 3.53 -0.81
C ALA A 81 -5.08 4.84 -0.12
N VAL A 82 -4.54 5.79 -0.87
CA VAL A 82 -4.15 7.11 -0.37
C VAL A 82 -5.38 7.91 0.04
N GLU A 83 -6.45 7.92 -0.75
CA GLU A 83 -7.73 8.53 -0.38
C GLU A 83 -8.26 8.00 0.96
N ALA A 84 -8.25 6.68 1.15
CA ALA A 84 -8.68 6.06 2.40
C ALA A 84 -7.75 6.43 3.57
N TYR A 85 -6.44 6.47 3.34
CA TYR A 85 -5.46 6.88 4.35
C TYR A 85 -5.66 8.34 4.77
N ASN A 86 -5.80 9.24 3.81
CA ASN A 86 -6.01 10.67 4.03
C ASN A 86 -7.33 10.89 4.80
N ALA A 87 -8.40 10.17 4.44
CA ALA A 87 -9.68 10.24 5.13
C ALA A 87 -9.60 9.78 6.60
N LEU A 88 -8.78 8.76 6.91
CA LEU A 88 -8.63 8.23 8.26
C LEU A 88 -7.68 9.04 9.16
N THR A 89 -6.72 9.75 8.57
CA THR A 89 -5.65 10.44 9.31
C THR A 89 -5.76 11.96 9.28
N GLY A 90 -6.50 12.53 8.32
CA GLY A 90 -6.53 13.97 8.05
C GLY A 90 -5.24 14.52 7.44
N ARG A 91 -4.30 13.65 7.05
CA ARG A 91 -3.09 14.05 6.32
C ARG A 91 -3.41 14.21 4.83
N ASP A 92 -2.65 15.07 4.17
CA ASP A 92 -2.68 15.25 2.72
C ASP A 92 -1.39 14.66 2.14
N VAL A 93 -1.46 13.40 1.73
CA VAL A 93 -0.35 12.69 1.07
C VAL A 93 -0.67 12.55 -0.40
N ASN A 94 0.33 12.83 -1.25
CA ASN A 94 0.18 12.77 -2.70
C ASN A 94 0.33 11.34 -3.23
N ASP A 95 -0.55 10.92 -4.14
CA ASP A 95 -0.35 9.79 -5.05
C ASP A 95 0.28 10.23 -6.38
N GLU A 96 1.02 9.32 -7.02
CA GLU A 96 1.70 9.52 -8.31
C GLU A 96 0.76 9.50 -9.54
#